data_AF-A0A3D2Z3M9-F1
#
_entry.id   AF-A0A3D2Z3M9-F1
#
_cell.length_a   1.000
_cell.length_b   1.000
_cell.length_c   1.000
_cell.angle_alpha   90.00
_cell.angle_beta   90.00
_cell.angle_gamma   90.00
#
_symmetry.space_group_name_H-M   'P 1'
#
loop_
_entity.id
_entity.type
_entity.pdbx_description
1 polymer ?
#
loop_
_entity_poly.entity_id
_entity_poly.type
_entity_poly.pdbx_seq_one_letter_code
_entity_poly.pdbx_strand_id
1 'polypeptide(L)'
;MNERHETLSPWSADKLAVTLFVLFMFSGEARDLLSQSGLRWAYLLLLSFGVGFVVTPIIYVLAPRLGAVDMPAGRKDHGVPTALLGGVALYIAFAVTVLRNFAFTDELKGIAVAGTLILAVGVADDLLDLPARWKLLAQ
;
A
#
# COMPACT_ATOMS: atom_id res chain seq x y z
N MET A 1 -34.86 19.32 -4.17
CA MET A 1 -34.13 18.05 -4.38
C MET A 1 -33.23 17.84 -3.19
N ASN A 2 -33.67 17.00 -2.26
CA ASN A 2 -32.96 16.68 -1.03
C ASN A 2 -32.06 15.47 -1.32
N GLU A 3 -30.85 15.74 -1.81
CA GLU A 3 -29.85 14.68 -1.93
C GLU A 3 -29.38 14.34 -0.52
N ARG A 4 -29.83 13.18 -0.05
CA ARG A 4 -29.37 12.57 1.18
C ARG A 4 -27.84 12.53 1.12
N HIS A 5 -27.20 13.30 1.99
CA HIS A 5 -25.89 12.96 2.50
C HIS A 5 -26.02 11.58 3.12
N GLU A 6 -25.82 10.52 2.31
CA GLU A 6 -25.41 9.23 2.82
C GLU A 6 -24.14 9.50 3.59
N THR A 7 -24.31 9.61 4.91
CA THR A 7 -23.21 9.61 5.86
C THR A 7 -22.61 8.22 5.74
N LEU A 8 -21.72 8.05 4.76
CA LEU A 8 -20.83 6.90 4.66
C LEU A 8 -20.13 6.85 6.01
N SER A 9 -20.62 5.99 6.90
CA SER A 9 -19.97 5.71 8.17
C SER A 9 -18.49 5.50 7.83
N PRO A 10 -17.56 6.21 8.46
CA PRO A 10 -16.13 6.01 8.19
C PRO A 10 -15.72 4.55 8.37
N TRP A 11 -16.53 3.79 9.12
CA TRP A 11 -16.39 2.36 9.39
C TRP A 11 -17.62 1.61 8.88
N SER A 12 -17.53 1.11 7.65
CA SER A 12 -18.46 0.10 7.15
C SER A 12 -18.05 -1.27 7.73
N ALA A 13 -19.02 -2.17 7.93
CA ALA A 13 -18.79 -3.44 8.63
C ALA A 13 -17.70 -4.30 7.96
N ASP A 14 -17.57 -4.20 6.64
CA ASP A 14 -16.51 -4.80 5.82
C ASP A 14 -15.11 -4.29 6.20
N LYS A 15 -14.91 -2.98 6.39
CA LYS A 15 -13.60 -2.42 6.76
C LYS A 15 -13.18 -2.86 8.17
N LEU A 16 -14.13 -2.92 9.10
CA LEU A 16 -13.88 -3.43 10.45
C LEU A 16 -13.52 -4.91 10.41
N ALA A 17 -14.25 -5.71 9.64
CA ALA A 17 -13.97 -7.13 9.47
C ALA A 17 -12.56 -7.36 8.90
N VAL A 18 -12.17 -6.63 7.85
CA VAL A 18 -10.83 -6.75 7.26
C VAL A 18 -9.75 -6.26 8.24
N THR A 19 -9.99 -5.18 8.98
CA THR A 19 -9.02 -4.69 9.98
C THR A 19 -8.82 -5.73 11.10
N LEU A 20 -9.90 -6.31 11.61
CA LEU A 20 -9.83 -7.39 12.61
C LEU A 20 -9.16 -8.63 12.03
N PHE A 21 -9.44 -8.99 10.78
CA PHE A 21 -8.77 -10.08 10.08
C PHE A 21 -7.26 -9.84 9.97
N VAL A 22 -6.84 -8.62 9.60
CA VAL A 22 -5.41 -8.25 9.56
C VAL A 22 -4.80 -8.38 10.95
N LEU A 23 -5.43 -7.83 11.99
CA LEU A 23 -4.95 -7.94 13.36
C LEU A 23 -4.80 -9.40 13.82
N PHE A 24 -5.76 -10.26 13.45
CA PHE A 24 -5.66 -11.70 13.68
C PHE A 24 -4.48 -12.32 12.92
N MET A 25 -4.24 -11.95 11.67
CA MET A 25 -3.11 -12.44 10.88
C MET A 25 -1.73 -12.04 11.47
N PHE A 26 -1.67 -10.99 12.29
CA PHE A 26 -0.47 -10.63 13.06
C PHE A 26 -0.24 -11.50 14.30
N SER A 27 -1.23 -12.29 14.73
CA SER A 27 -1.11 -13.19 15.87
C SER A 27 -0.16 -14.36 15.58
N GLY A 28 0.31 -15.03 16.64
CA GLY A 28 1.14 -16.24 16.51
C GLY A 28 0.33 -17.42 16.00
N GLU A 29 -0.91 -17.53 16.45
CA GLU A 29 -1.85 -18.59 16.13
C GLU A 29 -2.15 -18.65 14.63
N ALA A 30 -2.45 -17.52 13.99
CA ALA A 30 -2.73 -17.48 12.55
C ALA A 30 -1.52 -17.96 11.73
N ARG A 31 -0.32 -17.51 12.11
CA ARG A 31 0.94 -17.95 11.49
C ARG A 31 1.15 -19.45 11.68
N ASP A 32 0.98 -19.94 12.89
CA ASP A 32 1.26 -21.33 13.25
C ASP A 32 0.26 -22.29 12.58
N LEU A 33 -1.03 -21.97 12.58
CA LEU A 33 -2.08 -22.77 11.93
C LEU A 33 -1.82 -22.95 10.42
N LEU A 34 -1.58 -21.84 9.72
CA LEU A 34 -1.37 -21.86 8.28
C LEU A 34 0.00 -22.45 7.90
N SER A 35 1.05 -22.19 8.69
CA SER A 35 2.38 -22.73 8.39
C SER A 35 2.49 -24.22 8.69
N GLN A 36 1.90 -24.72 9.78
CA GLN A 36 1.89 -26.15 10.11
C GLN A 36 1.07 -26.96 9.11
N SER A 37 0.04 -26.35 8.51
CA SER A 37 -0.77 -26.95 7.45
C SER A 37 -0.09 -26.93 6.06
N GLY A 38 1.15 -26.43 5.96
CA GLY A 38 1.86 -26.25 4.68
C GLY A 38 1.37 -25.05 3.85
N LEU A 39 0.44 -24.25 4.36
CA LEU A 39 -0.20 -23.11 3.70
C LEU A 39 0.51 -21.77 3.98
N ARG A 40 1.84 -21.81 4.21
CA ARG A 40 2.66 -20.62 4.48
C ARG A 40 2.51 -19.53 3.40
N TRP A 41 2.45 -19.92 2.13
CA TRP A 41 2.31 -18.96 1.03
C TRP A 41 0.95 -18.26 1.04
N ALA A 42 -0.12 -18.99 1.38
CA ALA A 42 -1.45 -18.42 1.55
C ALA A 42 -1.47 -17.42 2.72
N TYR A 43 -0.78 -17.74 3.84
CA TYR A 43 -0.62 -16.81 4.95
C TYR A 43 0.01 -15.48 4.51
N LEU A 44 1.13 -15.52 3.78
CA LEU A 44 1.81 -14.31 3.32
C LEU A 44 0.97 -13.50 2.32
N LEU A 45 0.23 -14.18 1.44
CA LEU A 45 -0.68 -13.53 0.48
C LEU A 45 -1.83 -12.82 1.20
N LEU A 46 -2.49 -13.49 2.14
CA LEU A 46 -3.60 -12.92 2.90
C LEU A 46 -3.13 -11.74 3.78
N LEU A 47 -1.93 -11.85 4.36
CA LEU A 47 -1.32 -10.79 5.14
C LEU A 47 -1.02 -9.56 4.26
N SER A 48 -0.33 -9.74 3.14
CA SER A 48 0.03 -8.62 2.25
C SER A 48 -1.19 -7.92 1.67
N PHE A 49 -2.20 -8.69 1.25
CA PHE A 49 -3.48 -8.16 0.78
C PHE A 49 -4.18 -7.34 1.86
N GLY A 50 -4.32 -7.89 3.07
CA GLY A 50 -4.99 -7.21 4.16
C GLY A 50 -4.27 -5.93 4.60
N VAL A 51 -2.94 -5.96 4.71
CA VAL A 51 -2.15 -4.75 5.01
C VAL A 51 -2.33 -3.71 3.91
N GLY A 52 -2.26 -4.09 2.63
CA GLY A 52 -2.50 -3.19 1.51
C GLY A 52 -3.90 -2.55 1.55
N PHE A 53 -4.93 -3.35 1.86
CA PHE A 53 -6.31 -2.87 1.98
C PHE A 53 -6.47 -1.82 3.09
N VAL A 54 -5.77 -1.98 4.22
CA VAL A 54 -5.81 -1.02 5.34
C VAL A 54 -4.95 0.22 5.06
N VAL A 55 -3.76 0.04 4.46
CA VAL A 55 -2.80 1.13 4.25
C VAL A 55 -3.21 2.06 3.09
N THR A 56 -3.79 1.52 2.01
CA THR A 56 -4.20 2.31 0.84
C THR A 56 -5.13 3.49 1.18
N PRO A 57 -6.24 3.32 1.93
CA PRO A 57 -7.09 4.46 2.30
C PRO A 57 -6.39 5.44 3.27
N ILE A 58 -5.45 4.97 4.10
CA ILE A 58 -4.66 5.87 4.96
C ILE A 58 -3.79 6.77 4.09
N ILE A 59 -3.09 6.21 3.10
CA ILE A 59 -2.27 6.97 2.15
C ILE A 59 -3.14 7.94 1.34
N TYR A 60 -4.35 7.53 0.92
CA TYR A 60 -5.28 8.42 0.23
C TYR A 60 -5.64 9.66 1.07
N VAL A 61 -5.85 9.51 2.37
CA VAL A 61 -6.15 10.64 3.28
C VAL A 61 -4.90 11.49 3.59
N LEU A 62 -3.71 10.89 3.59
CA LEU A 62 -2.46 11.58 3.86
C LEU A 62 -1.91 12.32 2.64
N ALA A 63 -2.13 11.82 1.43
CA ALA A 63 -1.56 12.38 0.20
C ALA A 63 -1.86 13.88 0.00
N PRO A 64 -3.10 14.38 0.22
CA PRO A 64 -3.38 15.83 0.17
C PRO A 64 -2.61 16.66 1.19
N ARG A 65 -2.35 16.11 2.37
CA ARG A 65 -1.59 16.80 3.43
C ARG A 65 -0.10 16.90 3.11
N LEU A 66 0.40 15.98 2.28
CA LEU A 66 1.79 15.95 1.82
C LEU A 66 1.98 16.70 0.49
N GLY A 67 0.92 17.28 -0.08
CA GLY A 67 0.97 17.93 -1.40
C GLY A 67 1.11 16.94 -2.57
N ALA A 68 1.01 15.63 -2.31
CA ALA A 68 1.22 14.56 -3.29
C ALA A 68 -0.09 14.17 -3.98
N VAL A 69 -0.74 15.16 -4.62
CA VAL A 69 -2.03 14.99 -5.28
C VAL A 69 -1.99 15.55 -6.68
N ASP A 70 -2.43 14.76 -7.64
CA ASP A 70 -2.62 15.19 -9.02
C ASP A 70 -3.96 15.91 -9.17
N MET A 71 -3.92 17.16 -9.61
CA MET A 71 -5.11 17.97 -9.86
C MET A 71 -5.63 17.75 -11.29
N PRO A 72 -6.95 17.77 -11.50
CA PRO A 72 -7.53 17.79 -12.84
C PRO A 72 -7.05 19.02 -13.61
N ALA A 73 -6.33 18.82 -14.72
CA ALA A 73 -5.94 19.92 -15.61
C ALA A 73 -6.21 19.51 -17.07
N GLY A 74 -7.11 20.25 -17.73
CA GLY A 74 -7.38 20.33 -19.18
C GLY A 74 -7.44 19.03 -20.00
N ARG A 75 -6.33 18.29 -20.05
CA ARG A 75 -6.13 17.01 -20.76
C ARG A 75 -6.40 15.77 -19.88
N LYS A 76 -6.62 15.92 -18.57
CA LYS A 76 -6.95 14.84 -17.62
C LYS A 76 -8.45 14.84 -17.30
N ASP A 77 -9.19 13.86 -17.80
CA ASP A 77 -10.66 13.75 -17.71
C ASP A 77 -11.17 13.27 -16.32
N HIS A 78 -10.33 13.33 -15.29
CA HIS A 78 -10.67 12.88 -13.94
C HIS A 78 -11.21 14.07 -13.16
N GLY A 79 -12.48 14.05 -12.75
CA GLY A 79 -13.09 15.15 -11.99
C GLY A 79 -12.66 15.27 -10.53
N VAL A 80 -11.83 14.35 -10.04
CA VAL A 80 -11.46 14.23 -8.61
C VAL A 80 -9.93 14.18 -8.46
N PRO A 81 -9.34 14.90 -7.48
CA PRO A 81 -7.91 14.84 -7.21
C PRO A 81 -7.45 13.40 -6.88
N THR A 82 -6.35 12.95 -7.50
CA THR A 82 -5.84 11.57 -7.33
C THR A 82 -4.58 11.56 -6.48
N ALA A 83 -4.52 10.70 -5.46
CA ALA A 83 -3.34 10.53 -4.61
C ALA A 83 -2.19 9.87 -5.39
N LEU A 84 -1.01 10.48 -5.40
CA LEU A 84 0.16 9.99 -6.14
C LEU A 84 0.92 8.87 -5.42
N LEU A 85 0.77 8.76 -4.09
CA LEU A 85 1.59 7.89 -3.25
C LEU A 85 1.14 6.41 -3.18
N GLY A 86 0.44 5.89 -4.20
CA GLY A 86 -0.04 4.51 -4.22
C GLY A 86 1.08 3.46 -4.08
N GLY A 87 2.25 3.74 -4.67
CA GLY A 87 3.44 2.89 -4.54
C GLY A 87 3.94 2.75 -3.09
N VAL A 88 3.75 3.79 -2.26
CA VAL A 88 4.10 3.76 -0.83
C VAL A 88 3.21 2.75 -0.09
N ALA A 89 1.91 2.72 -0.38
CA ALA A 89 0.99 1.76 0.24
C ALA A 89 1.39 0.31 -0.09
N LEU A 90 1.71 0.05 -1.36
CA LEU A 90 2.15 -1.27 -1.81
C LEU A 90 3.47 -1.68 -1.16
N TYR A 91 4.45 -0.78 -1.10
CA TYR A 91 5.74 -1.08 -0.49
C TYR A 91 5.64 -1.35 1.00
N ILE A 92 4.79 -0.63 1.74
CA ILE A 92 4.55 -0.91 3.16
C ILE A 92 3.97 -2.32 3.33
N ALA A 93 2.98 -2.72 2.52
CA ALA A 93 2.41 -4.06 2.57
C ALA A 93 3.46 -5.16 2.27
N PHE A 94 4.32 -4.92 1.27
CA PHE A 94 5.45 -5.79 0.95
C PHE A 94 6.44 -5.89 2.12
N ALA A 95 6.93 -4.76 2.63
CA ALA A 95 7.93 -4.71 3.69
C ALA A 95 7.46 -5.40 4.98
N VAL A 96 6.21 -5.13 5.39
CA VAL A 96 5.59 -5.80 6.55
C VAL A 96 5.54 -7.32 6.35
N THR A 97 5.14 -7.78 5.16
CA THR A 97 5.04 -9.20 4.85
C THR A 97 6.41 -9.88 4.84
N VAL A 98 7.42 -9.24 4.27
CA VAL A 98 8.81 -9.71 4.27
C VAL A 98 9.36 -9.81 5.68
N LEU A 99 9.18 -8.77 6.49
CA LEU A 99 9.59 -8.77 7.89
C LEU A 99 8.90 -9.89 8.68
N ARG A 100 7.61 -10.13 8.44
CA ARG A 100 6.85 -11.18 9.11
C ARG A 100 7.23 -12.59 8.64
N ASN A 101 7.72 -12.74 7.42
CA ASN A 101 8.16 -14.04 6.88
C ASN A 101 9.41 -14.59 7.58
N PHE A 102 10.25 -13.72 8.18
CA PHE A 102 11.51 -14.06 8.87
C PHE A 102 12.48 -14.97 8.06
N ALA A 103 12.30 -15.07 6.74
CA ALA A 103 13.19 -15.81 5.85
C ALA A 103 13.82 -14.82 4.86
N PHE A 104 14.95 -14.26 5.26
CA PHE A 104 15.70 -13.26 4.51
C PHE A 104 16.80 -13.92 3.68
N THR A 105 16.41 -14.58 2.59
CA THR A 105 17.40 -15.04 1.60
C THR A 105 18.09 -13.84 0.96
N ASP A 106 19.28 -14.05 0.37
CA ASP A 106 20.03 -12.96 -0.24
C ASP A 106 19.29 -12.36 -1.44
N GLU A 107 18.53 -13.17 -2.16
CA GLU A 107 17.62 -12.72 -3.23
C GLU A 107 16.53 -11.81 -2.67
N LEU A 108 15.91 -12.17 -1.54
CA LEU A 108 14.87 -11.35 -0.92
C LEU A 108 15.42 -10.02 -0.40
N LYS A 109 16.64 -10.02 0.14
CA LYS A 109 17.34 -8.77 0.50
C LYS A 109 17.59 -7.91 -0.73
N GLY A 110 18.06 -8.51 -1.83
CA GLY A 110 18.24 -7.83 -3.11
C GLY A 110 16.95 -7.18 -3.62
N ILE A 111 15.84 -7.93 -3.59
CA ILE A 111 14.50 -7.42 -3.95
C ILE A 111 14.08 -6.29 -3.02
N ALA A 112 14.28 -6.42 -1.70
CA ALA A 112 13.92 -5.38 -0.76
C ALA A 112 14.71 -4.09 -0.98
N VAL A 113 16.02 -4.18 -1.21
CA VAL A 113 16.87 -3.02 -1.52
C VAL A 113 16.45 -2.38 -2.84
N ALA A 114 16.29 -3.16 -3.91
CA ALA A 114 15.86 -2.66 -5.22
C ALA A 114 14.48 -2.01 -5.15
N GLY A 115 13.52 -2.64 -4.47
CA GLY A 115 12.18 -2.10 -4.25
C GLY A 115 12.19 -0.80 -3.44
N THR A 116 13.06 -0.68 -2.43
CA THR A 116 13.27 0.56 -1.68
C THR A 116 13.76 1.68 -2.59
N LEU A 117 14.75 1.38 -3.44
CA LEU A 117 15.32 2.37 -4.37
C LEU A 117 14.28 2.84 -5.39
N ILE A 118 13.56 1.92 -6.02
CA ILE A 118 12.50 2.25 -6.99
C ILE A 118 11.41 3.10 -6.32
N LEU A 119 10.99 2.75 -5.09
CA LEU A 119 10.05 3.56 -4.35
C LEU A 119 10.58 4.97 -4.09
N ALA A 120 11.83 5.08 -3.60
CA ALA A 120 12.43 6.37 -3.28
C ALA A 120 12.50 7.28 -4.51
N VAL A 121 12.88 6.73 -5.66
CA VAL A 121 12.88 7.44 -6.95
C VAL A 121 11.46 7.84 -7.34
N GLY A 122 10.48 6.93 -7.26
CA GLY A 122 9.09 7.22 -7.61
C GLY A 122 8.48 8.32 -6.75
N VAL A 123 8.68 8.26 -5.44
CA VAL A 123 8.21 9.30 -4.50
C VAL A 123 8.93 10.63 -4.76
N ALA A 124 10.24 10.61 -5.04
CA ALA A 124 10.96 11.82 -5.39
C ALA A 124 10.46 12.44 -6.70
N ASP A 125 10.12 11.62 -7.70
CA ASP A 125 9.54 12.06 -8.97
C ASP A 125 8.17 12.70 -8.77
N ASP A 126 7.30 12.06 -7.99
CA ASP A 126 5.95 12.53 -7.68
C ASP A 126 5.95 13.86 -6.90
N LEU A 127 6.98 14.12 -6.09
CA LEU A 127 7.08 15.32 -5.26
C LEU A 127 7.88 16.46 -5.90
N LEU A 128 8.87 16.15 -6.75
CA LEU A 128 9.83 17.13 -7.29
C LEU A 128 9.66 17.40 -8.79
N ASP A 129 8.71 16.73 -9.46
CA ASP A 129 8.44 16.85 -10.90
C ASP A 129 9.74 16.77 -11.74
N LEU A 130 10.49 15.67 -11.55
CA LEU A 130 11.86 15.55 -12.07
C LEU A 130 11.87 15.53 -13.61
N PRO A 131 12.84 16.20 -14.27
CA PRO A 131 12.94 16.17 -15.72
C PRO A 131 13.28 14.76 -16.23
N ALA A 132 12.68 14.37 -17.36
CA ALA A 132 12.69 13.01 -17.92
C ALA A 132 14.06 12.31 -17.99
N ARG A 133 15.16 13.07 -18.13
CA ARG A 133 16.54 12.57 -18.11
C ARG A 133 16.92 11.83 -16.81
N TRP A 134 16.38 12.25 -15.66
CA TRP A 134 16.64 11.58 -14.38
C TRP A 134 15.79 10.33 -14.19
N LYS A 135 14.60 10.29 -14.80
CA LYS A 135 13.72 9.11 -14.78
C LYS A 135 14.37 7.93 -15.52
N LEU A 136 14.99 8.19 -16.67
CA LEU A 136 15.67 7.18 -17.48
C LEU A 136 16.99 6.66 -16.90
N LEU A 137 17.64 7.41 -16.00
CA LEU A 137 18.87 6.96 -15.34
C LEU A 137 18.59 6.08 -14.12
N ALA A 138 17.40 6.22 -13.54
CA ALA A 138 17.00 5.53 -12.33
C ALA A 138 16.24 4.22 -12.59
N GLN A 139 15.60 4.08 -13.76
CA GLN A 139 15.02 2.83 -14.27
C GLN A 139 16.08 1.97 -14.98
#